data_AF-A0A6H1ZU21-F1
#
_entry.id   AF-A0A6H1ZU21-F1
#
_cell.length_a   1.000
_cell.length_b   1.000
_cell.length_c   1.000
_cell.angle_alpha   90.00
_cell.angle_beta   90.00
_cell.angle_gamma   90.00
#
_symmetry.space_group_name_H-M   'P 1'
#
loop_
_entity.id
_entity.type
_entity.pdbx_description
1 polymer ?
#
loop_
_entity_poly.entity_id
_entity_poly.type
_entity_poly.pdbx_seq_one_letter_code
_entity_poly.pdbx_strand_id
1 'polypeptide(L)'
;MKKSEVFTKLVDKHYSPLVIRKYTHWGFPIYIGLIADNDLSNLDDLVRNFMSEKAVDGWVNDIQKLRNLAGAFTEFLVDSYERSEGVAVVFYVDKMFVSSLYGDFMNHTACRIEFYSLLTMSTGV
;
A
#
# COMPACT_ATOMS: atom_id res chain seq x y z
N MET A 1 2.16 20.59 43.84
CA MET A 1 1.25 19.68 43.12
C MET A 1 2.00 19.05 41.95
N LYS A 2 2.47 17.80 42.07
CA LYS A 2 2.99 17.01 40.94
C LYS A 2 1.78 16.42 40.21
N LYS A 3 1.59 16.78 38.94
CA LYS A 3 0.52 16.21 38.09
C LYS A 3 0.98 14.85 37.57
N SER A 4 0.33 13.80 38.08
CA SER A 4 0.03 12.50 37.46
C SER A 4 0.84 12.10 36.21
N GLU A 5 1.86 11.27 36.39
CA GLU A 5 2.27 10.31 35.34
C GLU A 5 1.13 9.29 35.19
N VAL A 6 0.43 9.35 34.06
CA VAL A 6 -0.58 8.34 33.73
C VAL A 6 0.15 7.11 33.19
N PHE A 7 0.41 6.15 34.07
CA PHE A 7 0.76 4.79 33.70
C PHE A 7 -0.44 4.14 32.98
N THR A 8 -0.17 3.55 31.82
CA THR A 8 -1.08 2.77 30.95
C THR A 8 -2.23 3.53 30.27
N LYS A 9 -1.95 4.10 29.09
CA LYS A 9 -3.00 4.43 28.11
C LYS A 9 -3.46 3.13 27.44
N LEU A 10 -4.58 2.57 27.90
CA LEU A 10 -5.03 1.22 27.54
C LEU A 10 -5.75 1.15 26.18
N VAL A 11 -6.21 2.27 25.62
CA VAL A 11 -6.66 2.36 24.22
C VAL A 11 -6.43 3.79 23.76
N ASP A 12 -5.50 3.99 22.83
CA ASP A 12 -5.34 5.24 22.10
C ASP A 12 -5.03 4.93 20.62
N LYS A 13 -5.70 3.90 20.06
CA LYS A 13 -5.67 3.67 18.61
C LYS A 13 -6.81 4.47 18.01
N HIS A 14 -6.57 5.77 17.79
CA HIS A 14 -7.27 6.47 16.73
C HIS A 14 -6.89 5.72 15.45
N TYR A 15 -7.83 4.98 14.85
CA TYR A 15 -7.53 4.19 13.66
C TYR A 15 -7.02 5.12 12.55
N SER A 16 -5.78 4.91 12.11
CA SER A 16 -5.24 5.64 10.97
C SER A 16 -6.14 5.41 9.74
N PRO A 17 -6.45 6.45 8.95
CA PRO A 17 -7.35 6.29 7.82
C PRO A 17 -6.77 5.33 6.78
N LEU A 18 -7.60 4.39 6.31
CA LEU A 18 -7.31 3.56 5.15
C LEU A 18 -7.51 4.38 3.87
N VAL A 19 -6.46 4.52 3.08
CA VAL A 19 -6.51 5.17 1.77
C VAL A 19 -6.18 4.15 0.69
N ILE A 20 -7.03 4.06 -0.33
CA ILE A 20 -6.81 3.22 -1.51
C ILE A 20 -6.75 4.12 -2.75
N ARG A 21 -5.64 4.06 -3.50
CA ARG A 21 -5.47 4.73 -4.79
C ARG A 21 -5.35 3.72 -5.91
N LYS A 22 -5.96 4.05 -7.05
CA LYS A 22 -5.90 3.27 -8.30
C LYS A 22 -5.19 4.10 -9.36
N TYR A 23 -4.19 3.50 -10.00
CA TYR A 23 -3.48 4.07 -11.14
C TYR A 23 -3.62 3.17 -12.35
N THR A 24 -3.91 3.75 -13.51
CA THR A 24 -4.13 3.00 -14.76
C THR A 24 -3.20 3.45 -15.88
N HIS A 25 -2.14 4.19 -15.56
CA HIS A 25 -1.29 4.86 -16.55
C HIS A 25 -0.36 3.89 -17.31
N TRP A 26 0.00 2.74 -16.72
CA TRP A 26 1.04 1.83 -17.24
C TRP A 26 0.49 0.59 -17.97
N GLY A 27 -0.71 0.70 -18.54
CA GLY A 27 -1.34 -0.37 -19.33
C GLY A 27 -2.09 -1.42 -18.49
N PHE A 28 -1.97 -1.37 -17.16
CA PHE A 28 -2.75 -2.20 -16.26
C PHE A 28 -3.02 -1.49 -14.92
N PRO A 29 -4.06 -1.90 -14.16
CA PRO A 29 -4.37 -1.29 -12.87
C PRO A 29 -3.32 -1.62 -11.79
N ILE A 30 -2.84 -0.57 -11.13
CA ILE A 30 -2.04 -0.63 -9.90
C ILE A 30 -2.90 -0.07 -8.77
N TYR A 31 -3.07 -0.83 -7.70
CA TYR A 31 -3.73 -0.38 -6.48
C TYR A 31 -2.73 -0.24 -5.35
N ILE A 32 -2.82 0.86 -4.62
CA ILE A 32 -1.99 1.14 -3.46
C ILE A 32 -2.91 1.39 -2.27
N GLY A 33 -2.78 0.55 -1.24
CA GLY A 33 -3.42 0.70 0.06
C GLY A 33 -2.42 1.23 1.08
N LEU A 34 -2.80 2.25 1.83
CA LEU A 34 -2.01 2.83 2.92
C LEU A 34 -2.87 2.99 4.16
N ILE A 35 -2.32 2.59 5.30
CA ILE A 35 -2.83 2.88 6.64
C ILE A 35 -1.73 3.69 7.30
N ALA A 36 -1.90 5.01 7.37
CA ALA A 36 -0.88 5.91 7.89
C ALA A 36 -1.50 7.21 8.42
N ASP A 37 -0.83 7.81 9.40
CA ASP A 37 -1.16 9.13 9.93
C ASP A 37 -0.41 10.27 9.20
N ASN A 38 0.28 9.95 8.10
CA ASN A 38 1.04 10.91 7.28
C ASN A 38 0.14 11.70 6.32
N ASP A 39 0.62 12.88 5.90
CA ASP A 39 0.07 13.53 4.71
C ASP A 39 0.44 12.72 3.46
N LEU A 40 -0.57 12.37 2.67
CA LEU A 40 -0.46 11.56 1.44
C LEU A 40 -0.57 12.41 0.17
N SER A 41 -0.45 13.73 0.28
CA SER A 41 -0.51 14.67 -0.85
C SER A 41 0.54 14.41 -1.93
N ASN A 42 1.71 13.87 -1.56
CA ASN A 42 2.82 13.55 -2.46
C ASN A 42 2.79 12.12 -3.02
N LEU A 43 1.76 11.32 -2.69
CA LEU A 43 1.69 9.91 -3.09
C LEU A 43 1.75 9.72 -4.61
N ASP A 44 1.04 10.55 -5.36
CA ASP A 44 1.00 10.46 -6.82
C ASP A 44 2.37 10.71 -7.47
N ASP A 45 3.16 11.60 -6.86
CA ASP A 45 4.51 11.95 -7.36
C ASP A 45 5.51 10.85 -7.00
N LEU A 46 5.44 10.31 -5.78
CA LEU A 46 6.24 9.15 -5.36
C LEU A 46 6.00 7.94 -6.29
N VAL A 47 4.74 7.66 -6.58
CA VAL A 47 4.34 6.56 -7.48
C VAL A 47 4.87 6.79 -8.89
N ARG A 48 4.71 8.00 -9.43
CA ARG A 48 5.22 8.34 -10.78
C ARG A 48 6.74 8.22 -10.85
N ASN A 49 7.46 8.74 -9.86
CA ASN A 49 8.92 8.68 -9.81
C ASN A 49 9.40 7.22 -9.75
N PHE A 50 8.86 6.43 -8.83
CA PHE A 50 9.22 5.01 -8.69
C PHE A 50 8.98 4.24 -10.00
N MET A 51 7.81 4.42 -10.61
CA MET A 51 7.48 3.73 -11.85
C MET A 51 8.37 4.20 -13.01
N SER A 52 8.70 5.49 -13.10
CA SER A 52 9.58 6.01 -14.15
C SER A 52 11.02 5.48 -14.06
N GLU A 53 11.51 5.21 -12.85
CA GLU A 53 12.86 4.69 -12.62
C GLU A 53 12.95 3.16 -12.77
N LYS A 54 11.89 2.44 -12.41
CA LYS A 54 11.91 0.96 -12.30
C LYS A 54 11.16 0.24 -13.41
N ALA A 55 10.24 0.89 -14.11
CA ALA A 55 9.57 0.30 -15.26
C ALA A 55 10.51 0.31 -16.48
N VAL A 56 11.21 -0.81 -16.69
CA VAL A 56 12.09 -1.05 -17.84
C VAL A 56 11.36 -1.85 -18.92
N ASP A 57 11.67 -1.64 -20.21
CA ASP A 57 11.01 -2.35 -21.31
C ASP A 57 10.92 -3.88 -21.09
N GLY A 58 9.72 -4.43 -21.32
CA GLY A 58 9.44 -5.86 -21.24
C GLY A 58 9.17 -6.42 -19.83
N TRP A 59 9.17 -5.59 -18.78
CA TRP A 59 8.87 -6.03 -17.41
C TRP A 59 7.48 -6.67 -17.22
N VAL A 60 6.48 -6.22 -17.98
CA VAL A 60 5.09 -6.72 -17.91
C VAL A 60 4.96 -8.18 -18.37
N ASN A 61 5.90 -8.65 -19.21
CA ASN A 61 5.86 -10.02 -19.75
C ASN A 61 6.59 -11.04 -18.87
N ASP A 62 7.13 -10.61 -17.73
CA ASP A 62 7.91 -11.46 -16.82
C ASP A 62 7.31 -11.40 -15.41
N ILE A 63 6.71 -12.52 -15.01
CA ILE A 63 6.04 -12.69 -13.71
C ILE A 63 7.01 -12.43 -12.54
N GLN A 64 8.28 -12.84 -12.67
CA GLN A 64 9.26 -12.63 -11.61
C GLN A 64 9.62 -11.17 -11.47
N LYS A 65 9.80 -10.46 -12.60
CA LYS A 65 10.03 -9.01 -12.58
C LYS A 65 8.85 -8.25 -12.00
N LEU A 66 7.62 -8.64 -12.33
CA LEU A 66 6.42 -8.03 -11.75
C LEU A 66 6.33 -8.23 -10.24
N ARG A 67 6.62 -9.44 -9.75
CA ARG A 67 6.65 -9.73 -8.31
C ARG A 67 7.73 -8.93 -7.59
N ASN A 68 8.93 -8.89 -8.16
CA ASN A 68 10.05 -8.13 -7.59
C ASN A 68 9.75 -6.62 -7.60
N LEU A 69 9.09 -6.11 -8.64
CA LEU A 69 8.67 -4.72 -8.70
C LEU A 69 7.63 -4.40 -7.62
N ALA A 70 6.61 -5.25 -7.43
CA ALA A 70 5.61 -5.06 -6.38
C ALA A 70 6.24 -5.05 -4.97
N GLY A 71 7.20 -5.94 -4.73
CA GLY A 71 8.01 -5.98 -3.50
C GLY A 71 8.80 -4.69 -3.29
N ALA A 72 9.62 -4.31 -4.28
CA ALA A 72 10.42 -3.09 -4.23
C ALA A 72 9.56 -1.83 -4.08
N PHE A 73 8.37 -1.82 -4.66
CA PHE A 73 7.44 -0.70 -4.54
C PHE A 73 6.86 -0.59 -3.13
N THR A 74 6.57 -1.74 -2.51
CA THR A 74 6.10 -1.76 -1.12
C THR A 74 7.19 -1.25 -0.19
N GLU A 75 8.43 -1.72 -0.34
CA GLU A 75 9.59 -1.25 0.44
C GLU A 75 9.81 0.25 0.26
N PHE A 76 9.80 0.76 -0.98
CA PHE A 76 9.94 2.18 -1.27
C PHE A 76 8.88 3.04 -0.55
N LEU A 77 7.62 2.59 -0.52
CA LEU A 77 6.54 3.33 0.14
C LEU A 77 6.65 3.25 1.67
N VAL A 78 7.08 2.11 2.23
CA VAL A 78 7.37 1.98 3.66
C VAL A 78 8.47 2.95 4.07
N ASP A 79 9.55 3.02 3.29
CA ASP A 79 10.66 3.94 3.55
C ASP A 79 10.26 5.41 3.36
N SER A 80 9.29 5.69 2.48
CA SER A 80 8.78 7.05 2.23
C SER A 80 7.84 7.55 3.32
N TYR A 81 7.16 6.65 4.04
CA TYR A 81 6.18 6.99 5.08
C TYR A 81 6.56 6.36 6.42
N GLU A 82 7.34 7.09 7.21
CA GLU A 82 7.89 6.67 8.51
C GLU A 82 6.83 6.23 9.53
N ARG A 83 5.58 6.72 9.41
CA ARG A 83 4.45 6.34 10.29
C ARG A 83 3.36 5.57 9.54
N SER A 84 3.75 4.75 8.56
CA SER A 84 2.85 3.79 7.94
C SER A 84 2.65 2.57 8.85
N GLU A 85 1.42 2.34 9.27
CA GLU A 85 1.01 1.12 9.98
C GLU A 85 0.80 -0.04 9.01
N GLY A 86 0.46 0.26 7.74
CA GLY A 86 0.28 -0.75 6.71
C GLY A 86 0.45 -0.19 5.30
N VAL A 87 1.10 -0.96 4.43
CA VAL A 87 1.26 -0.66 3.00
C VAL A 87 0.88 -1.89 2.19
N ALA A 88 0.11 -1.71 1.12
CA ALA A 88 -0.27 -2.75 0.19
C ALA A 88 -0.08 -2.25 -1.24
N VAL A 89 0.66 -2.99 -2.06
CA VAL A 89 0.79 -2.74 -3.50
C VAL A 89 0.21 -3.94 -4.24
N VAL A 90 -0.70 -3.68 -5.17
CA VAL A 90 -1.38 -4.70 -5.96
C VAL A 90 -1.30 -4.36 -7.44
N PHE A 91 -0.78 -5.29 -8.23
CA PHE A 91 -0.82 -5.23 -9.69
C PHE A 91 -1.85 -6.21 -10.22
N TYR A 92 -2.72 -5.73 -11.11
CA TYR A 92 -3.69 -6.53 -11.83
C TYR A 92 -3.29 -6.62 -13.30
N VAL A 93 -2.45 -7.59 -13.65
CA VAL A 93 -1.87 -7.71 -15.00
C VAL A 93 -2.56 -8.83 -15.76
N ASP A 94 -3.38 -8.48 -16.75
CA ASP A 94 -4.22 -9.42 -17.50
C ASP A 94 -5.08 -10.29 -16.56
N LYS A 95 -4.74 -11.57 -16.35
CA LYS A 95 -5.42 -12.49 -15.41
C LYS A 95 -4.64 -12.74 -14.12
N MET A 96 -3.51 -12.08 -13.94
CA MET A 96 -2.62 -12.27 -12.81
C MET A 96 -2.82 -11.19 -11.75
N PHE A 97 -2.90 -11.64 -10.51
CA PHE A 97 -2.97 -10.79 -9.33
C PHE A 97 -1.66 -10.91 -8.55
N VAL A 98 -0.91 -9.81 -8.45
CA VAL A 98 0.34 -9.76 -7.68
C VAL A 98 0.14 -8.75 -6.55
N SER A 99 0.19 -9.21 -5.31
CA SER A 99 0.09 -8.36 -4.12
C SER A 99 1.33 -8.48 -3.26
N SER A 100 1.84 -7.33 -2.82
CA SER A 100 2.87 -7.23 -1.79
C SER A 100 2.32 -6.41 -0.63
N LEU A 101 2.41 -6.95 0.59
CA LEU A 101 1.78 -6.42 1.79
C LEU A 101 2.82 -6.20 2.88
N TYR A 102 2.64 -5.14 3.67
CA TYR A 102 3.45 -4.78 4.82
C TYR A 102 2.56 -4.33 5.98
N GLY A 103 3.05 -4.53 7.21
CA GLY A 103 2.41 -4.04 8.43
C GLY A 103 1.03 -4.64 8.69
N ASP A 104 0.04 -3.81 8.99
CA ASP A 104 -1.31 -4.21 9.36
C ASP A 104 -2.01 -5.03 8.26
N PHE A 105 -1.71 -4.80 6.97
CA PHE A 105 -2.25 -5.65 5.91
C PHE A 105 -1.67 -7.08 5.91
N MET A 106 -0.46 -7.27 6.43
CA MET A 106 0.18 -8.59 6.54
C MET A 106 -0.21 -9.30 7.85
N ASN A 107 -0.27 -8.54 8.94
CA ASN A 107 -0.41 -9.07 10.30
C ASN A 107 -1.87 -9.19 10.75
N HIS A 108 -2.76 -8.30 10.28
CA HIS A 108 -4.15 -8.26 10.70
C HIS A 108 -5.08 -8.76 9.58
N THR A 109 -5.66 -9.94 9.79
CA THR A 109 -6.58 -10.57 8.83
C THR A 109 -7.77 -9.67 8.49
N ALA A 110 -8.31 -8.94 9.47
CA ALA A 110 -9.45 -8.03 9.25
C ALA A 110 -9.11 -6.92 8.24
N CYS A 111 -7.98 -6.22 8.43
CA CYS A 111 -7.51 -5.16 7.53
C CYS A 111 -7.26 -5.70 6.10
N ARG A 112 -6.73 -6.91 6.00
CA ARG A 112 -6.50 -7.58 4.71
C ARG A 112 -7.81 -7.95 3.99
N ILE A 113 -8.78 -8.50 4.72
CA ILE A 113 -10.10 -8.83 4.16
C ILE A 113 -10.81 -7.56 3.70
N GLU A 114 -10.80 -6.52 4.52
CA GLU A 114 -11.38 -5.22 4.19
C GLU A 114 -10.76 -4.64 2.91
N PHE A 115 -9.42 -4.60 2.85
CA PHE A 115 -8.69 -4.14 1.67
C PHE A 115 -9.07 -4.89 0.40
N TYR A 116 -9.02 -6.24 0.41
CA TYR A 116 -9.37 -7.02 -0.77
C TYR A 116 -10.85 -6.91 -1.14
N SER A 117 -11.75 -6.78 -0.16
CA SER A 117 -13.18 -6.58 -0.41
C SER A 117 -13.42 -5.25 -1.14
N LEU A 118 -12.77 -4.18 -0.69
CA LEU A 118 -12.84 -2.86 -1.34
C LEU A 118 -12.23 -2.88 -2.76
N LEU A 119 -11.16 -3.66 -2.97
CA LEU A 119 -10.59 -3.86 -4.30
C LEU A 119 -11.55 -4.57 -5.24
N THR A 120 -12.22 -5.64 -4.79
CA THR A 120 -13.22 -6.35 -5.60
C THR A 120 -14.35 -5.41 -6.04
N MET A 121 -14.86 -4.58 -5.13
CA MET A 121 -15.87 -3.56 -5.44
C MET A 121 -15.37 -2.53 -6.47
N SER A 122 -14.09 -2.14 -6.41
CA SER A 122 -13.46 -1.19 -7.35
C SER A 122 -13.19 -1.79 -8.73
N THR A 123 -13.01 -3.10 -8.82
CA THR A 123 -12.80 -3.82 -10.08
C THR A 123 -14.10 -4.18 -10.81
N GLY A 124 -15.26 -4.10 -10.14
CA GLY A 124 -16.57 -4.28 -10.76
C GLY A 124 -16.84 -5.68 -11.32
N VAL A 125 -16.20 -6.71 -10.76
CA VAL A 125 -16.42 -8.13 -11.09
C VAL A 125 -17.28 -8.77 -10.01
#